data_AF-A0A9W9CQ10-F1
#
_entry.id   AF-A0A9W9CQ10-F1
#
_cell.length_a   1.000
_cell.length_b   1.000
_cell.length_c   1.000
_cell.angle_alpha   90.00
_cell.angle_beta   90.00
_cell.angle_gamma   90.00
#
_symmetry.space_group_name_H-M   'P 1'
#
loop_
_entity.id
_entity.type
_entity.pdbx_description
1 polymer ?
#
loop_
_entity_poly.entity_id
_entity_poly.type
_entity_poly.pdbx_seq_one_letter_code
_entity_poly.pdbx_strand_id
1 'polypeptide(L)'
;MNSFDSLSPTLGPIQLAAGHAPPTPPHEGPLDDIYGSAPSSPLQLSHEPLDLNTPRDRPHEILSDLPSRQRALDTDAYREGLANSKGQFVQEGFDEGYSLGANLGLRVGYILGVLQGFVAALKGHDEQSHKEVKEMYEAAQREMAIQELLSQSWIDEEGIWKWEVKGKEEDPTLREVAEQHPVVRKWMGNVEELAERWGVDLRAVEKTQAAQEQS
;
A
#
# COMPACT_ATOMS: atom_id res chain seq x y z
N MET A 1 -33.67 -25.63 35.68
CA MET A 1 -32.89 -24.41 35.97
C MET A 1 -31.47 -24.63 35.49
N ASN A 2 -31.02 -23.90 34.48
CA ASN A 2 -29.61 -23.57 34.29
C ASN A 2 -29.58 -22.23 33.54
N SER A 3 -28.94 -21.26 34.19
CA SER A 3 -28.96 -19.85 33.87
C SER A 3 -28.06 -19.53 32.67
N PHE A 4 -28.53 -18.62 31.83
CA PHE A 4 -27.76 -17.98 30.78
C PHE A 4 -26.74 -17.02 31.41
N ASP A 5 -25.45 -17.23 31.15
CA ASP A 5 -24.44 -16.18 31.31
C ASP A 5 -23.80 -15.91 29.95
N SER A 6 -24.02 -14.69 29.48
CA SER A 6 -23.48 -14.07 28.28
C SER A 6 -22.00 -13.70 28.49
N LEU A 7 -21.09 -14.33 27.75
CA LEU A 7 -19.71 -13.87 27.63
C LEU A 7 -19.56 -13.05 26.34
N SER A 8 -19.63 -11.73 26.48
CA SER A 8 -19.12 -10.79 25.47
C SER A 8 -17.61 -10.58 25.72
N PRO A 9 -16.73 -10.75 24.72
CA PRO A 9 -15.33 -10.39 24.86
C PRO A 9 -15.20 -8.86 24.87
N THR A 10 -14.69 -8.32 25.97
CA THR A 10 -14.33 -6.91 26.12
C THR A 10 -13.18 -6.58 25.17
N LEU A 11 -13.44 -5.77 24.14
CA LEU A 11 -12.42 -5.11 23.33
C LEU A 11 -11.64 -4.13 24.22
N GLY A 12 -10.50 -4.56 24.73
CA GLY A 12 -9.47 -3.66 25.24
C GLY A 12 -8.79 -2.90 24.09
N PRO A 13 -8.20 -1.71 24.36
CA PRO A 13 -7.51 -0.96 23.33
C PRO A 13 -6.30 -1.75 22.81
N ILE A 14 -6.27 -1.94 21.50
CA ILE A 14 -5.19 -2.58 20.73
C ILE A 14 -3.91 -1.78 20.97
N GLN A 15 -2.92 -2.38 21.63
CA GLN A 15 -1.58 -1.81 21.72
C GLN A 15 -0.88 -2.02 20.36
N LEU A 16 -0.91 -0.99 19.52
CA LEU A 16 0.03 -0.84 18.42
C LEU A 16 1.37 -0.38 19.01
N ALA A 17 2.43 -1.16 18.76
CA ALA A 17 3.78 -0.83 19.18
C ALA A 17 4.26 0.45 18.47
N ALA A 18 4.13 1.59 19.16
CA ALA A 18 4.71 2.85 18.74
C ALA A 18 6.22 2.83 19.05
N GLY A 19 7.03 2.58 18.03
CA GLY A 19 8.46 2.83 18.10
C GLY A 19 8.75 4.31 18.34
N HIS A 20 9.57 4.61 19.35
CA HIS A 20 10.25 5.88 19.62
C HIS A 20 9.53 7.16 19.15
N ALA A 21 8.41 7.49 19.79
CA ALA A 21 7.97 8.88 19.83
C ALA A 21 8.94 9.69 20.73
N PRO A 22 9.37 10.90 20.34
CA PRO A 22 10.11 11.79 21.24
C PRO A 22 9.26 12.06 22.50
N PRO A 23 9.91 12.30 23.67
CA PRO A 23 9.19 12.47 24.92
C PRO A 23 8.14 13.57 24.78
N THR A 24 6.90 13.22 25.09
CA THR A 24 5.78 14.17 25.13
C THR A 24 6.16 15.27 26.12
N PRO A 25 6.17 16.56 25.72
CA PRO A 25 6.39 17.64 26.68
C PRO A 25 5.27 17.58 27.74
N PRO A 26 5.57 17.92 29.01
CA PRO A 26 4.61 17.82 30.09
C PRO A 26 3.35 18.62 29.73
N HIS A 27 2.19 17.98 29.88
CA HIS A 27 0.89 18.62 29.74
C HIS A 27 0.76 19.71 30.82
N GLU A 28 1.15 20.93 30.50
CA GLU A 28 0.69 22.11 31.21
C GLU A 28 -0.77 22.35 30.79
N GLY A 29 -1.68 22.17 31.75
CA GLY A 29 -3.11 22.30 31.51
C GLY A 29 -3.45 23.71 31.00
N PRO A 30 -4.29 23.85 29.96
CA PRO A 30 -4.60 25.13 29.30
C PRO A 30 -5.45 26.10 30.15
N LEU A 31 -5.50 25.90 31.47
CA LEU A 31 -6.27 26.70 32.44
C LEU A 31 -5.46 27.10 33.68
N ASP A 32 -4.18 26.72 33.78
CA ASP A 32 -3.33 27.01 34.95
C ASP A 32 -2.64 28.39 34.89
N ASP A 33 -2.72 29.07 33.74
CA ASP A 33 -1.98 30.33 33.47
C ASP A 33 -2.84 31.60 33.62
N ILE A 34 -3.96 31.52 34.36
CA ILE A 34 -4.91 32.65 34.50
C ILE A 34 -4.74 33.40 35.83
N TYR A 35 -4.10 32.81 36.85
CA TYR A 35 -4.09 33.39 38.21
C TYR A 35 -2.71 33.56 38.88
N GLY A 36 -1.58 33.45 38.17
CA GLY A 36 -0.28 33.29 38.84
C GLY A 36 0.94 33.97 38.24
N SER A 37 0.90 35.25 37.86
CA SER A 37 2.09 36.13 37.82
C SER A 37 1.67 37.61 37.71
N ALA A 38 1.38 38.20 38.86
CA ALA A 38 1.25 39.66 38.97
C ALA A 38 2.55 40.34 38.47
N PRO A 39 2.47 41.46 37.74
CA PRO A 39 3.66 42.21 37.35
C PRO A 39 4.33 42.77 38.61
N SER A 40 5.63 42.49 38.78
CA SER A 40 6.49 43.26 39.66
C SER A 40 6.39 44.73 39.25
N SER A 41 5.55 45.48 39.96
CA SER A 41 5.37 46.91 39.74
C SER A 41 6.66 47.62 40.15
N PRO A 42 7.18 48.56 39.34
CA PRO A 42 8.33 49.36 39.74
C PRO A 42 7.96 50.15 40.99
N LEU A 43 8.88 50.21 41.97
CA LEU A 43 8.74 50.99 43.18
C LEU A 43 8.54 52.47 42.81
N GLN A 44 7.29 52.93 42.83
CA GLN A 44 6.94 54.33 42.61
C GLN A 44 6.75 54.98 43.98
N LEU A 45 7.75 55.77 44.38
CA LEU A 45 7.71 56.68 45.52
C LEU A 45 6.49 57.61 45.38
N SER A 46 5.57 57.52 46.32
CA SER A 46 4.41 58.40 46.48
C SER A 46 4.83 59.76 47.04
N HIS A 47 4.54 60.87 46.34
CA HIS A 47 3.49 61.84 46.74
C HIS A 47 3.35 63.00 45.71
N GLU A 48 2.11 63.15 45.22
CA GLU A 48 1.41 64.21 44.45
C GLU A 48 1.71 65.71 44.79
N PRO A 49 1.23 66.76 44.03
CA PRO A 49 0.06 66.75 43.11
C PRO A 49 0.07 67.64 41.81
N LEU A 50 -1.01 67.46 41.02
CA LEU A 50 -1.66 68.35 40.00
C LEU A 50 -1.19 68.28 38.53
N ASP A 51 -2.03 67.83 37.59
CA ASP A 51 -2.98 68.69 36.84
C ASP A 51 -3.77 67.92 35.74
N LEU A 52 -4.99 68.39 35.45
CA LEU A 52 -5.97 67.85 34.48
C LEU A 52 -5.70 68.35 33.04
N ASN A 53 -5.31 67.48 32.09
CA ASN A 53 -5.74 67.48 30.67
C ASN A 53 -4.87 66.57 29.80
N THR A 54 -5.40 65.47 29.25
CA THR A 54 -5.13 65.04 27.85
C THR A 54 -5.99 63.84 27.44
N PRO A 55 -6.77 63.91 26.35
CA PRO A 55 -7.38 62.73 25.74
C PRO A 55 -6.29 62.05 24.90
N ARG A 56 -5.79 60.89 25.36
CA ARG A 56 -4.87 60.07 24.55
C ARG A 56 -5.66 58.98 23.84
N ASP A 57 -5.80 59.16 22.54
CA ASP A 57 -6.06 58.11 21.55
C ASP A 57 -5.51 56.76 22.03
N ARG A 58 -6.35 55.72 21.96
CA ARG A 58 -5.91 54.32 22.02
C ARG A 58 -5.63 53.89 20.58
N PRO A 59 -4.37 53.83 20.10
CA PRO A 59 -4.08 53.47 18.73
C PRO A 59 -3.50 52.06 18.66
N HIS A 60 -4.09 51.05 19.35
CA HIS A 60 -3.52 49.69 19.33
C HIS A 60 -4.55 48.55 19.40
N GLU A 61 -5.81 48.77 19.04
CA GLU A 61 -6.78 47.65 18.89
C GLU A 61 -6.68 46.95 17.51
N ILE A 62 -5.82 47.46 16.62
CA ILE A 62 -5.41 46.81 15.37
C ILE A 62 -4.08 46.07 15.59
N LEU A 63 -3.90 45.43 16.75
CA LEU A 63 -2.74 44.59 17.06
C LEU A 63 -2.88 43.23 16.36
N SER A 64 -2.73 43.28 15.04
CA SER A 64 -2.22 42.25 14.13
C SER A 64 -2.51 40.79 14.51
N ASP A 65 -3.58 40.24 13.96
CA ASP A 65 -3.81 38.78 13.86
C ASP A 65 -2.91 38.13 12.79
N LEU A 66 -2.12 38.94 12.06
CA LEU A 66 -1.21 38.46 11.02
C LEU A 66 -0.11 37.52 11.54
N PRO A 67 0.54 37.73 12.71
CA PRO A 67 1.57 36.82 13.21
C PRO A 67 0.98 35.51 13.73
N SER A 68 -0.26 35.51 14.21
CA SER A 68 -0.98 34.29 14.61
C SER A 68 -1.42 33.51 13.38
N ARG A 69 -1.95 34.21 12.37
CA ARG A 69 -2.29 33.62 11.07
C ARG A 69 -1.06 33.07 10.35
N GLN A 70 0.08 33.76 10.41
CA GLN A 70 1.34 33.29 9.84
C GLN A 70 1.80 32.01 10.54
N ARG A 71 1.76 31.95 11.88
CA ARG A 71 2.09 30.73 12.63
C ARG A 71 1.17 29.56 12.27
N ALA A 72 -0.13 29.81 12.09
CA ALA A 72 -1.07 28.78 11.64
C ALA A 72 -0.72 28.28 10.23
N LEU A 73 -0.47 29.20 9.29
CA LEU A 73 -0.08 28.86 7.92
C LEU A 73 1.26 28.10 7.86
N ASP A 74 2.26 28.51 8.62
CA ASP A 74 3.57 27.85 8.68
C ASP A 74 3.45 26.44 9.27
N THR A 75 2.59 26.28 10.28
CA THR A 75 2.31 24.97 10.89
C THR A 75 1.57 24.05 9.93
N ASP A 76 0.56 24.58 9.23
CA ASP A 76 -0.19 23.84 8.21
C ASP A 76 0.73 23.45 7.03
N ALA A 77 1.56 24.37 6.55
CA ALA A 77 2.54 24.10 5.50
C ALA A 77 3.58 23.03 5.91
N TYR A 78 4.02 23.03 7.17
CA TYR A 78 4.93 22.01 7.68
C TYR A 78 4.26 20.62 7.78
N ARG A 79 3.02 20.57 8.26
CA ARG A 79 2.23 19.32 8.35
C ARG A 79 1.91 18.77 6.97
N GLU A 80 1.51 19.64 6.05
CA GLU A 80 1.26 19.32 4.65
C GLU A 80 2.54 18.85 3.96
N GLY A 81 3.66 19.54 4.17
CA GLY A 81 4.97 19.14 3.64
C GLY A 81 5.40 17.75 4.11
N LEU A 82 5.19 17.44 5.39
CA LEU A 82 5.53 16.13 5.96
C LEU A 82 4.56 15.01 5.52
N ALA A 83 3.29 15.34 5.30
CA ALA A 83 2.29 14.39 4.80
C ALA A 83 2.52 14.07 3.31
N ASN A 84 2.74 15.09 2.48
CA ASN A 84 2.94 14.95 1.04
C ASN A 84 4.25 14.19 0.74
N SER A 85 5.32 14.46 1.47
CA SER A 85 6.60 13.77 1.29
C SER A 85 6.60 12.29 1.70
N LYS A 86 5.66 11.85 2.55
CA LYS A 86 5.50 10.43 2.91
C LYS A 86 4.48 9.69 2.03
N GLY A 87 3.51 10.40 1.45
CA GLY A 87 2.44 9.80 0.65
C GLY A 87 2.83 9.54 -0.81
N GLN A 88 3.61 10.42 -1.44
CA GLN A 88 3.85 10.37 -2.89
C GLN A 88 4.56 9.08 -3.34
N PHE A 89 5.67 8.70 -2.72
CA PHE A 89 6.46 7.55 -3.17
C PHE A 89 5.85 6.18 -2.87
N VAL A 90 4.99 6.10 -1.84
CA VAL A 90 4.35 4.84 -1.46
C VAL A 90 3.24 4.45 -2.43
N GLN A 91 2.47 5.43 -2.93
CA GLN A 91 1.40 5.17 -3.88
C GLN A 91 1.95 4.83 -5.26
N GLU A 92 2.96 5.55 -5.73
CA GLU A 92 3.60 5.29 -7.02
C GLU A 92 4.22 3.89 -7.07
N GLY A 93 4.98 3.50 -6.05
CA GLY A 93 5.51 2.14 -5.96
C GLY A 93 4.44 1.05 -5.83
N PHE A 94 3.30 1.35 -5.20
CA PHE A 94 2.17 0.42 -5.14
C PHE A 94 1.51 0.23 -6.51
N ASP A 95 1.26 1.31 -7.25
CA ASP A 95 0.59 1.26 -8.55
C ASP A 95 1.45 0.51 -9.59
N GLU A 96 2.76 0.74 -9.57
CA GLU A 96 3.72 -0.01 -10.39
C GLU A 96 3.78 -1.50 -10.00
N GLY A 97 3.90 -1.79 -8.70
CA GLY A 97 3.94 -3.17 -8.21
C GLY A 97 2.63 -3.93 -8.46
N TYR A 98 1.48 -3.27 -8.29
CA TYR A 98 0.16 -3.84 -8.51
C TYR A 98 -0.05 -4.21 -9.98
N SER A 99 0.30 -3.32 -10.90
CA SER A 99 0.12 -3.57 -12.34
C SER A 99 1.02 -4.70 -12.84
N LEU A 100 2.27 -4.79 -12.40
CA LEU A 100 3.14 -5.93 -12.69
C LEU A 100 2.60 -7.23 -12.07
N GLY A 101 2.23 -7.19 -10.79
CA GLY A 101 1.66 -8.33 -10.07
C GLY A 101 0.39 -8.86 -10.73
N ALA A 102 -0.47 -7.97 -11.26
CA ALA A 102 -1.67 -8.34 -12.00
C ALA A 102 -1.33 -9.08 -13.30
N ASN A 103 -0.35 -8.58 -14.09
CA ASN A 103 0.10 -9.24 -15.31
C ASN A 103 0.69 -10.63 -15.02
N LEU A 104 1.49 -10.74 -13.96
CA LEU A 104 2.06 -12.02 -13.52
C LEU A 104 0.97 -12.98 -13.05
N GLY A 105 0.03 -12.50 -12.24
CA GLY A 105 -1.12 -13.26 -11.74
C GLY A 105 -2.00 -13.79 -12.87
N LEU A 106 -2.25 -13.00 -13.92
CA LEU A 106 -2.97 -13.44 -15.11
C LEU A 106 -2.26 -14.60 -15.82
N ARG A 107 -0.93 -14.56 -15.92
CA ARG A 107 -0.15 -15.63 -16.56
C ARG A 107 -0.08 -16.89 -15.73
N VAL A 108 0.18 -16.76 -14.44
CA VAL A 108 0.16 -17.90 -13.52
C VAL A 108 -1.23 -18.54 -13.49
N GLY A 109 -2.28 -17.72 -13.41
CA GLY A 109 -3.67 -18.18 -13.42
C GLY A 109 -4.02 -18.95 -14.69
N TYR A 110 -3.57 -18.48 -15.86
CA TYR A 110 -3.73 -19.19 -17.13
C TYR A 110 -3.03 -20.56 -17.11
N ILE A 111 -1.75 -20.61 -16.73
CA ILE A 111 -0.97 -21.86 -16.67
C ILE A 111 -1.62 -22.87 -15.72
N LEU A 112 -1.93 -22.44 -14.50
CA LEU A 112 -2.55 -23.31 -13.49
C LEU A 112 -3.95 -23.75 -13.92
N GLY A 113 -4.71 -22.87 -14.57
CA GLY A 113 -6.02 -23.19 -15.12
C GLY A 113 -5.97 -24.28 -16.19
N VAL A 114 -5.01 -24.19 -17.12
CA VAL A 114 -4.80 -25.21 -18.15
C VAL A 114 -4.40 -26.55 -17.53
N LEU A 115 -3.41 -26.56 -16.64
CA LEU A 115 -2.97 -27.77 -15.94
C LEU A 115 -4.10 -28.41 -15.13
N GLN A 116 -4.89 -27.61 -14.42
CA GLN A 116 -6.07 -28.08 -13.71
C GLN A 116 -7.12 -28.68 -14.66
N GLY A 117 -7.29 -28.09 -15.85
CA GLY A 117 -8.13 -28.63 -16.92
C GLY A 117 -7.68 -30.04 -17.35
N PHE A 118 -6.38 -30.25 -17.54
CA PHE A 118 -5.84 -31.57 -17.86
C PHE A 118 -6.04 -32.58 -16.72
N VAL A 119 -5.79 -32.19 -15.47
CA VAL A 119 -6.06 -33.05 -14.30
C VAL A 119 -7.54 -33.45 -14.28
N ALA A 120 -8.45 -32.51 -14.50
CA ALA A 120 -9.88 -32.79 -14.53
C ALA A 120 -10.28 -33.72 -15.69
N ALA A 121 -9.71 -33.51 -16.88
CA ALA A 121 -10.02 -34.31 -18.07
C ALA A 121 -9.49 -35.75 -17.99
N LEU A 122 -8.33 -35.96 -17.37
CA LEU A 122 -7.71 -37.29 -17.25
C LEU A 122 -8.30 -38.13 -16.12
N LYS A 123 -8.99 -37.49 -15.17
CA LYS A 123 -9.60 -38.16 -14.02
C LYS A 123 -10.62 -39.20 -14.47
N GLY A 124 -10.34 -40.48 -14.17
CA GLY A 124 -11.21 -41.61 -14.48
C GLY A 124 -11.03 -42.19 -15.90
N HIS A 125 -10.19 -41.59 -16.74
CA HIS A 125 -9.84 -42.11 -18.06
C HIS A 125 -8.45 -42.76 -18.08
N ASP A 126 -7.46 -42.12 -17.47
CA ASP A 126 -6.10 -42.64 -17.36
C ASP A 126 -5.49 -42.26 -16.01
N GLU A 127 -5.38 -43.23 -15.11
CA GLU A 127 -4.94 -43.01 -13.74
C GLU A 127 -3.45 -42.69 -13.65
N GLN A 128 -2.63 -43.23 -14.57
CA GLN A 128 -1.21 -42.96 -14.62
C GLN A 128 -0.95 -41.53 -15.12
N SER A 129 -1.52 -41.15 -16.26
CA SER A 129 -1.39 -39.78 -16.77
C SER A 129 -2.04 -38.76 -15.83
N HIS A 130 -3.17 -39.09 -15.19
CA HIS A 130 -3.77 -38.22 -14.19
C HIS A 130 -2.82 -37.95 -13.02
N LYS A 131 -2.14 -38.99 -12.52
CA LYS A 131 -1.16 -38.83 -11.43
C LYS A 131 0.03 -37.96 -11.88
N GLU A 132 0.60 -38.22 -13.05
CA GLU A 132 1.73 -37.46 -13.60
C GLU A 132 1.38 -35.96 -13.75
N VAL A 133 0.24 -35.66 -14.38
CA VAL A 133 -0.19 -34.26 -14.58
C VAL A 133 -0.57 -33.60 -13.25
N LYS A 134 -1.12 -34.35 -12.29
CA LYS A 134 -1.40 -33.84 -10.95
C LYS A 134 -0.12 -33.47 -10.19
N GLU A 135 0.91 -34.31 -10.24
CA GLU A 135 2.22 -33.98 -9.66
C GLU A 135 2.84 -32.75 -10.32
N MET A 136 2.70 -32.63 -11.64
CA MET A 136 3.12 -31.45 -12.39
C MET A 136 2.36 -30.18 -11.95
N TYR A 137 1.04 -30.27 -11.74
CA TYR A 137 0.23 -29.16 -11.23
C TYR A 137 0.64 -28.73 -9.83
N GLU A 138 0.87 -29.69 -8.91
CA GLU A 138 1.32 -29.38 -7.54
C GLU A 138 2.73 -28.80 -7.50
N ALA A 139 3.61 -29.19 -8.43
CA ALA A 139 4.92 -28.57 -8.59
C ALA A 139 4.81 -27.14 -9.13
N ALA A 140 3.98 -26.94 -10.16
CA ALA A 140 3.69 -25.63 -10.73
C ALA A 140 3.13 -24.65 -9.69
N GLN A 141 2.20 -25.10 -8.84
CA GLN A 141 1.60 -24.29 -7.78
C GLN A 141 2.62 -23.83 -6.74
N ARG A 142 3.60 -24.69 -6.40
CA ARG A 142 4.67 -24.35 -5.46
C ARG A 142 5.69 -23.39 -6.06
N GLU A 143 6.17 -23.68 -7.27
CA GLU A 143 7.19 -22.85 -7.94
C GLU A 143 6.66 -21.48 -8.38
N MET A 144 5.38 -21.39 -8.77
CA MET A 144 4.75 -20.13 -9.20
C MET A 144 3.96 -19.46 -8.06
N ALA A 145 4.21 -19.84 -6.81
CA ALA A 145 3.64 -19.12 -5.68
C ALA A 145 4.15 -17.67 -5.71
N ILE A 146 3.29 -16.71 -5.35
CA ILE A 146 3.63 -15.29 -5.42
C ILE A 146 4.85 -14.93 -4.56
N GLN A 147 5.05 -15.66 -3.47
CA GLN A 147 6.20 -15.54 -2.57
C GLN A 147 7.53 -15.91 -3.27
N GLU A 148 7.49 -16.90 -4.16
CA GLU A 148 8.66 -17.36 -4.91
C GLU A 148 8.92 -16.46 -6.12
N LEU A 149 7.85 -16.07 -6.83
CA LEU A 149 7.93 -15.23 -8.02
C LEU A 149 8.38 -13.80 -7.70
N LEU A 150 7.94 -13.24 -6.58
CA LEU A 150 8.31 -11.90 -6.12
C LEU A 150 9.40 -11.94 -5.03
N SER A 151 10.14 -13.05 -4.95
CA SER A 151 11.25 -13.18 -4.00
C SER A 151 12.40 -12.22 -4.33
N GLN A 152 13.26 -11.98 -3.35
CA GLN A 152 14.48 -11.19 -3.53
C GLN A 152 15.45 -11.81 -4.56
N SER A 153 15.20 -13.04 -5.01
CA SER A 153 15.95 -13.65 -6.11
C SER A 153 15.63 -13.00 -7.46
N TRP A 154 14.40 -12.52 -7.63
CA TRP A 154 13.90 -11.96 -8.89
C TRP A 154 13.71 -10.46 -8.85
N ILE A 155 13.44 -9.89 -7.67
CA ILE A 155 13.24 -8.47 -7.43
C ILE A 155 14.31 -7.95 -6.48
N ASP A 156 14.82 -6.74 -6.69
CA ASP A 156 15.77 -6.09 -5.78
C ASP A 156 15.09 -5.31 -4.65
N GLU A 157 15.88 -4.66 -3.80
CA GLU A 157 15.36 -3.86 -2.68
C GLU A 157 14.63 -2.58 -3.14
N GLU A 158 14.80 -2.21 -4.41
CA GLU A 158 14.21 -1.03 -5.06
C GLU A 158 12.90 -1.38 -5.77
N GLY A 159 12.53 -2.68 -5.85
CA GLY A 159 11.33 -3.15 -6.52
C GLY A 159 11.51 -3.41 -8.01
N ILE A 160 12.74 -3.34 -8.51
CA ILE A 160 13.09 -3.53 -9.92
C ILE A 160 13.38 -5.02 -10.17
N TRP A 161 12.90 -5.53 -11.30
CA TRP A 161 13.13 -6.91 -11.71
C TRP A 161 14.55 -7.13 -12.23
N LYS A 162 15.12 -8.29 -11.90
CA LYS A 162 16.51 -8.66 -12.21
C LYS A 162 16.71 -9.37 -13.55
N TRP A 163 15.63 -9.71 -14.26
CA TRP A 163 15.72 -10.46 -15.52
C TRP A 163 15.69 -9.53 -16.74
N GLU A 164 16.38 -9.95 -17.82
CA GLU A 164 16.39 -9.21 -19.07
C GLU A 164 15.05 -9.36 -19.79
N VAL A 165 14.42 -8.23 -20.12
CA VAL A 165 13.16 -8.17 -20.85
C VAL A 165 13.41 -7.52 -22.20
N LYS A 166 13.22 -8.28 -23.27
CA LYS A 166 13.28 -7.77 -24.64
C LYS A 166 11.90 -7.22 -25.02
N GLY A 167 11.73 -5.91 -24.90
CA GLY A 167 10.55 -5.22 -25.40
C GLY A 167 10.51 -5.19 -26.93
N LYS A 168 9.32 -5.12 -27.51
CA LYS A 168 9.17 -4.78 -28.94
C LYS A 168 9.39 -3.29 -29.21
N GLU A 169 9.17 -2.47 -28.19
CA GLU A 169 9.41 -1.03 -28.18
C GLU A 169 10.66 -0.68 -27.37
N GLU A 170 11.01 0.61 -27.32
CA GLU A 170 12.15 1.12 -26.54
C GLU A 170 11.99 0.80 -25.04
N ASP A 171 10.75 0.84 -24.54
CA ASP A 171 10.38 0.41 -23.19
C ASP A 171 9.49 -0.85 -23.22
N PRO A 172 9.86 -1.94 -22.53
CA PRO A 172 9.06 -3.15 -22.49
C PRO A 172 7.76 -2.94 -21.72
N THR A 173 6.65 -3.48 -22.24
CA THR A 173 5.38 -3.45 -21.52
C THR A 173 5.42 -4.38 -20.30
N LEU A 174 4.71 -4.05 -19.21
CA LEU A 174 4.62 -4.92 -18.02
C LEU A 174 4.12 -6.34 -18.32
N ARG A 175 3.31 -6.47 -19.37
CA ARG A 175 2.88 -7.77 -19.89
C ARG A 175 4.07 -8.56 -20.45
N GLU A 176 4.92 -7.94 -21.26
CA GLU A 176 6.13 -8.57 -21.79
C GLU A 176 7.11 -8.90 -20.65
N VAL A 177 7.24 -8.03 -19.65
CA VAL A 177 8.06 -8.30 -18.45
C VAL A 177 7.59 -9.58 -17.75
N ALA A 178 6.28 -9.73 -17.51
CA ALA A 178 5.70 -10.91 -16.90
C ALA A 178 5.84 -12.18 -17.76
N GLU A 179 5.67 -12.07 -19.08
CA GLU A 179 5.83 -13.19 -20.02
C GLU A 179 7.28 -13.69 -20.10
N GLN A 180 8.25 -12.80 -19.88
CA GLN A 180 9.66 -13.13 -19.91
C GLN A 180 10.23 -13.57 -18.55
N HIS A 181 9.40 -13.60 -17.50
CA HIS A 181 9.79 -14.13 -16.21
C HIS A 181 10.25 -15.60 -16.34
N PRO A 182 11.45 -15.99 -15.87
CA PRO A 182 12.02 -17.31 -16.15
C PRO A 182 11.15 -18.49 -15.71
N VAL A 183 10.56 -18.40 -14.52
CA VAL A 183 9.65 -19.44 -14.00
C VAL A 183 8.36 -19.54 -14.85
N VAL A 184 7.75 -18.41 -15.19
CA VAL A 184 6.54 -18.37 -16.03
C VAL A 184 6.84 -18.95 -17.41
N ARG A 185 7.96 -18.57 -18.02
CA ARG A 185 8.38 -19.08 -19.34
C ARG A 185 8.62 -20.60 -19.31
N LYS A 186 9.29 -21.11 -18.28
CA LYS A 186 9.49 -22.56 -18.08
C LYS A 186 8.16 -23.29 -18.05
N TRP A 187 7.22 -22.85 -17.21
CA TRP A 187 5.93 -23.52 -17.05
C TRP A 187 5.01 -23.33 -18.25
N MET A 188 5.10 -22.22 -18.96
CA MET A 188 4.42 -22.03 -20.25
C MET A 188 4.85 -23.08 -21.25
N GLY A 189 6.17 -23.29 -21.41
CA GLY A 189 6.70 -24.34 -22.29
C GLY A 189 6.21 -25.74 -21.92
N ASN A 190 6.15 -26.05 -20.63
CA ASN A 190 5.61 -27.34 -20.16
C ASN A 190 4.11 -27.51 -20.52
N VAL A 191 3.33 -26.44 -20.42
CA VAL A 191 1.90 -26.45 -20.80
C VAL A 191 1.74 -26.61 -22.31
N GLU A 192 2.56 -25.93 -23.12
CA GLU A 192 2.56 -26.06 -24.57
C GLU A 192 2.93 -27.48 -25.00
N GLU A 193 3.98 -28.06 -24.42
CA GLU A 193 4.38 -29.45 -24.68
C GLU A 193 3.26 -30.45 -24.30
N LEU A 194 2.62 -30.24 -23.15
CA LEU A 194 1.49 -31.07 -22.73
C LEU A 194 0.31 -30.92 -23.70
N ALA A 195 0.01 -29.69 -24.12
CA ALA A 195 -1.05 -29.45 -25.09
C ALA A 195 -0.78 -30.12 -26.44
N GLU A 196 0.46 -30.06 -26.94
CA GLU A 196 0.87 -30.76 -28.16
C GLU A 196 0.75 -32.28 -28.02
N ARG A 197 1.23 -32.84 -26.89
CA ARG A 197 1.15 -34.29 -26.61
C ARG A 197 -0.28 -34.82 -26.64
N TRP A 198 -1.25 -34.03 -26.16
CA TRP A 198 -2.66 -34.41 -26.09
C TRP A 198 -3.53 -33.80 -27.21
N GLY A 199 -2.94 -33.07 -28.16
CA GLY A 199 -3.64 -32.45 -29.29
C GLY A 199 -4.65 -31.37 -28.90
N VAL A 200 -4.43 -30.67 -27.79
CA VAL A 200 -5.34 -29.64 -27.28
C VAL A 200 -5.01 -28.28 -27.91
N ASP A 201 -5.99 -27.67 -28.56
CA ASP A 201 -5.85 -26.29 -29.07
C ASP A 201 -6.08 -25.29 -27.94
N LEU A 202 -4.99 -24.76 -27.37
CA LEU A 202 -5.02 -23.75 -26.31
C LEU A 202 -5.70 -22.43 -26.74
N ARG A 203 -5.78 -22.15 -28.05
CA ARG A 203 -6.44 -20.95 -28.59
C ARG A 203 -7.89 -21.16 -28.97
N ALA A 204 -8.46 -22.35 -28.72
CA ALA A 204 -9.84 -22.64 -29.04
C ALA A 204 -10.83 -21.64 -28.38
N VAL A 205 -10.54 -21.24 -27.14
CA VAL A 205 -11.37 -20.29 -26.39
C VAL A 205 -11.35 -18.89 -27.03
N GLU A 206 -10.17 -18.40 -27.42
CA GLU A 206 -10.01 -17.10 -28.08
C GLU A 206 -10.73 -17.05 -29.43
N LYS A 207 -10.61 -18.13 -30.22
CA LYS A 207 -11.33 -18.28 -31.50
C LYS A 207 -12.85 -18.27 -31.32
N THR A 208 -13.34 -18.88 -30.24
CA THR A 208 -14.77 -18.95 -29.93
C THR A 208 -15.32 -17.58 -29.52
N GLN A 209 -14.58 -16.82 -28.72
CA GLN A 209 -14.97 -15.46 -28.32
C GLN A 209 -15.02 -14.50 -29.51
N ALA A 210 -14.00 -14.53 -30.39
CA ALA A 210 -13.98 -13.70 -31.59
C ALA A 210 -15.13 -14.02 -32.57
N ALA A 211 -15.60 -15.27 -32.61
CA ALA A 211 -16.75 -15.66 -33.42
C ALA A 211 -18.09 -15.17 -32.83
N GLN A 212 -18.21 -15.06 -31.51
CA GLN A 212 -19.41 -14.57 -30.83
C GLN A 212 -19.56 -13.05 -30.94
N GLU A 213 -18.46 -12.30 -30.98
CA GLU A 213 -18.49 -10.84 -31.17
C GLU A 213 -18.84 -10.41 -32.60
N GLN A 214 -18.82 -11.35 -33.56
CA GLN A 214 -19.12 -11.11 -34.98
C GLN A 214 -20.52 -11.57 -35.42
N SER A 215 -21.35 -12.11 -34.50
CA SER A 215 -22.77 -12.45 -34.71
C SER A 215 -23.70 -11.51 -33.97
#